data_AF-A0A8B3TEW8-F1
#
_entry.id   AF-A0A8B3TEW8-F1
#
_cell.length_a   1.000
_cell.length_b   1.000
_cell.length_c   1.000
_cell.angle_alpha   90.00
_cell.angle_beta   90.00
_cell.angle_gamma   90.00
#
_symmetry.space_group_name_H-M   'P 1'
#
loop_
_entity.id
_entity.type
_entity.pdbx_description
1 polymer ?
#
loop_
_entity_poly.entity_id
_entity_poly.type
_entity_poly.pdbx_seq_one_letter_code
_entity_poly.pdbx_strand_id
1 'polypeptide(L)' 'MKITYCKLKKSIQKKLLEFFVAEVTARTAANLLDIQPNTAALFYHKIRLVIGYH' A
#
# COMPACT_ATOMS: atom_id res chain seq x y z
N MET A 1 12.27 -3.94 -1.17
CA MET A 1 11.25 -2.96 -1.61
C MET A 1 11.57 -1.57 -1.06
N LYS A 2 12.16 -0.69 -1.87
CA LYS A 2 12.52 0.68 -1.45
C LYS A 2 11.43 1.67 -1.90
N ILE A 3 10.31 1.72 -1.19
CA ILE A 3 9.38 2.86 -1.35
C ILE A 3 10.00 4.07 -0.65
N THR A 4 10.39 5.07 -1.44
CA THR A 4 10.86 6.36 -0.96
C THR A 4 9.69 7.30 -0.66
N TYR A 5 9.93 8.26 0.25
CA TYR A 5 8.95 9.30 0.63
C TYR A 5 7.58 8.74 1.04
N CYS A 6 7.56 7.78 1.96
CA CYS A 6 6.33 7.24 2.55
C CYS A 6 6.28 7.59 4.04
N LYS A 7 5.24 8.33 4.44
CA LYS A 7 5.00 8.72 5.84
C LYS A 7 4.34 7.60 6.67
N LEU A 8 3.89 6.52 6.03
CA LEU A 8 3.27 5.40 6.73
C LEU A 8 4.29 4.67 7.58
N LYS A 9 3.88 4.25 8.79
CA LYS A 9 4.66 3.35 9.63
C LYS A 9 4.93 2.03 8.91
N LYS A 10 6.08 1.40 9.18
CA LYS A 10 6.47 0.12 8.54
C LYS A 10 5.48 -1.02 8.82
N SER A 11 4.81 -1.03 9.97
CA SER A 11 3.75 -1.99 10.29
C SER A 11 2.54 -1.87 9.35
N ILE A 12 2.09 -0.64 9.08
CA ILE A 12 0.97 -0.37 8.16
C ILE A 12 1.37 -0.72 6.73
N GLN A 13 2.60 -0.40 6.31
CA GLN A 13 3.10 -0.77 4.98
C GLN A 13 3.07 -2.30 4.75
N LYS A 14 3.47 -3.09 5.76
CA LYS A 14 3.42 -4.57 5.68
C LYS A 14 1.99 -5.08 5.57
N LYS A 15 1.07 -4.59 6.40
CA LYS A 15 -0.36 -4.96 6.32
C LYS A 15 -0.99 -4.60 4.97
N LEU A 16 -0.68 -3.40 4.44
CA LEU A 16 -1.14 -3.02 3.10
C LEU A 16 -0.63 -3.99 2.03
N LEU A 17 0.62 -4.44 2.14
CA LEU A 17 1.17 -5.41 1.21
C LEU A 17 0.45 -6.76 1.30
N GLU A 18 0.19 -7.25 2.52
CA GLU A 18 -0.60 -8.47 2.76
C GLU A 18 -1.99 -8.38 2.12
N PHE A 19 -2.68 -7.24 2.29
CA PHE A 19 -3.98 -7.01 1.67
C PHE A 19 -3.91 -7.03 0.14
N PHE A 20 -2.90 -6.40 -0.46
CA PHE A 20 -2.78 -6.37 -1.91
C PHE A 20 -2.41 -7.72 -2.52
N VAL A 21 -1.62 -8.53 -1.80
CA VAL A 21 -1.34 -9.92 -2.19
C VAL A 21 -2.60 -10.78 -2.12
N ALA A 22 -3.48 -10.52 -1.16
CA ALA A 22 -4.79 -11.16 -1.04
C ALA A 22 -5.87 -10.52 -1.94
N GLU A 23 -5.48 -9.74 -2.96
CA GLU A 23 -6.36 -9.07 -3.93
C GLU A 23 -7.40 -8.12 -3.31
N VAL A 24 -7.19 -7.68 -2.07
CA VAL A 24 -8.06 -6.71 -1.42
C VAL A 24 -7.91 -5.35 -2.09
N THR A 25 -9.04 -4.70 -2.40
CA THR A 25 -9.02 -3.38 -3.03
C THR A 25 -8.39 -2.32 -2.10
N ALA A 26 -7.73 -1.33 -2.68
CA ALA A 26 -7.11 -0.25 -1.92
C ALA A 26 -8.10 0.51 -1.03
N ARG A 27 -9.37 0.64 -1.45
CA ARG A 27 -10.42 1.25 -0.65
C ARG A 27 -10.75 0.40 0.58
N THR A 28 -10.94 -0.90 0.41
CA THR A 28 -11.22 -1.81 1.53
C THR A 28 -10.05 -1.88 2.50
N ALA A 29 -8.82 -1.99 1.98
CA ALA A 29 -7.61 -2.00 2.81
C ALA A 29 -7.44 -0.71 3.61
N ALA A 30 -7.81 0.43 3.03
CA ALA A 30 -7.80 1.71 3.73
C ALA A 30 -8.82 1.76 4.88
N ASN A 31 -10.04 1.29 4.65
CA ASN A 31 -11.06 1.20 5.69
C ASN A 31 -10.66 0.25 6.83
N LEU A 32 -10.04 -0.90 6.49
CA LEU A 32 -9.57 -1.87 7.49
C LEU A 32 -8.42 -1.35 8.36
N LEU A 33 -7.61 -0.42 7.82
CA LEU A 33 -6.46 0.17 8.51
C LEU A 33 -6.75 1.56 9.07
N ASP A 34 -7.99 2.05 8.92
CA ASP A 34 -8.42 3.39 9.30
C ASP A 34 -7.48 4.50 8.75
N ILE A 35 -7.15 4.39 7.46
CA ILE A 35 -6.34 5.39 6.74
C ILE A 35 -7.12 6.00 5.58
N GLN A 36 -6.69 7.17 5.13
CA GLN A 36 -7.29 7.81 3.97
C GLN A 36 -7.18 6.92 2.71
N PRO A 37 -8.28 6.66 1.97
CA PRO A 37 -8.27 5.79 0.79
C PRO A 37 -7.25 6.15 -0.29
N ASN A 38 -7.05 7.46 -0.52
CA ASN A 38 -6.05 7.94 -1.48
C ASN A 38 -4.63 7.55 -1.09
N THR A 39 -4.34 7.42 0.21
CA THR A 39 -3.03 6.97 0.71
C THR A 39 -2.78 5.51 0.37
N ALA A 40 -3.79 4.63 0.56
CA ALA A 40 -3.68 3.23 0.17
C ALA A 40 -3.55 3.07 -1.35
N ALA A 41 -4.32 3.83 -2.13
CA ALA A 41 -4.26 3.82 -3.59
C ALA A 41 -2.88 4.28 -4.12
N LEU A 42 -2.34 5.37 -3.56
CA LEU A 42 -0.99 5.84 -3.91
C LEU A 42 0.08 4.81 -3.53
N PHE A 43 -0.07 4.15 -2.37
CA PHE A 43 0.85 3.10 -1.93
C PHE A 43 0.83 1.89 -2.89
N TYR A 44 -0.35 1.45 -3.32
CA TYR A 44 -0.52 0.40 -4.33
C TYR A 44 0.14 0.77 -5.66
N HIS A 45 -0.07 1.99 -6.15
CA HIS A 45 0.56 2.47 -7.38
C HIS A 45 2.09 2.46 -7.29
N LYS A 46 2.67 2.96 -6.17
CA LYS A 46 4.12 2.92 -5.95
C LYS A 46 4.67 1.49 -5.93
N ILE A 47 3.95 0.53 -5.34
CA ILE A 47 4.34 -0.89 -5.38
C ILE A 47 4.43 -1.38 -6.82
N ARG A 48 3.40 -1.13 -7.63
CA ARG A 48 3.36 -1.54 -9.04
C ARG A 48 4.52 -0.96 -9.85
N LEU A 49 4.87 0.31 -9.62
CA LEU A 49 6.06 0.91 -10.23
C LEU A 49 7.34 0.18 -9.84
N VAL A 50 7.57 -0.05 -8.54
CA VAL A 50 8.77 -0.75 -8.05
C VAL A 50 8.88 -2.16 -8.62
N ILE A 51 7.75 -2.86 -8.78
CA ILE A 51 7.72 -4.19 -9.42
C ILE A 51 7.99 -4.09 -10.92
N GLY A 52 7.47 -3.07 -11.62
CA GLY A 52 7.68 -2.92 -13.07
C GLY A 52 9.08 -2.43 -13.46
N TYR A 53 9.81 -1.78 -12.54
CA TYR A 53 11.19 -1.33 -12.75
C TYR A 53 12.25 -2.41 -12.50
N HIS A 54 11.87 -3.55 -11.92
CA HIS A 54 12.77 -4.67 -11.58
C HIS A 54 12.38 -5.91 -12.37
#